data_AF-A0A154WH57-F1
#
_entry.id   AF-A0A154WH57-F1
#
_cell.length_a   1.000
_cell.length_b   1.000
_cell.length_c   1.000
_cell.angle_alpha   90.00
_cell.angle_beta   90.00
_cell.angle_gamma   90.00
#
_symmetry.space_group_name_H-M   'P 1'
#
loop_
_entity.id
_entity.type
_entity.pdbx_description
1 polymer ?
#
loop_
_entity_poly.entity_id
_entity_poly.type
_entity_poly.pdbx_seq_one_letter_code
_entity_poly.pdbx_strand_id
1 'polypeptide(L)'
;MAQDKPQHKTKDKPQDKRSVPWSIKGVSSEAREAARAAVDASGRTMGEWLSEAIRAAAEKQAAPALPEAPARIEPSPVELAEWQALVERIEAAERRNALMVAPLHEILTTIARRLESLESRIDKRTESPVETPEDQR
;
A
#
# COMPACT_ATOMS: atom_id res chain seq x y z
N MET A 1 -58.23 8.93 13.32
CA MET A 1 -57.31 7.76 13.48
C MET A 1 -56.05 8.05 12.70
N ALA A 2 -55.03 8.59 13.37
CA ALA A 2 -53.71 8.83 12.80
C ALA A 2 -52.72 8.10 13.69
N GLN A 3 -52.17 6.99 13.21
CA GLN A 3 -51.20 6.22 13.97
C GLN A 3 -49.81 6.81 13.74
N ASP A 4 -49.33 7.39 14.84
CA ASP A 4 -47.98 7.83 15.13
C ASP A 4 -46.99 6.65 15.02
N LYS A 5 -45.92 6.82 14.25
CA LYS A 5 -44.83 5.83 14.14
C LYS A 5 -43.82 6.11 15.26
N PRO A 6 -43.62 5.20 16.24
CA PRO A 6 -42.56 5.38 17.20
C PRO A 6 -41.21 5.02 16.57
N GLN A 7 -40.29 5.97 16.68
CA GLN A 7 -38.94 5.91 16.16
C GLN A 7 -38.05 4.92 16.93
N HIS A 8 -37.21 4.20 16.20
CA HIS A 8 -36.12 3.39 16.75
C HIS A 8 -35.13 4.28 17.51
N LYS A 9 -35.03 4.11 18.82
CA LYS A 9 -33.89 4.63 19.60
C LYS A 9 -32.77 3.61 19.60
N THR A 10 -31.67 3.98 18.96
CA THR A 10 -30.35 3.34 19.03
C THR A 10 -29.82 3.35 20.46
N LYS A 11 -29.36 2.20 20.95
CA LYS A 11 -28.46 2.11 22.11
C LYS A 11 -27.14 1.52 21.64
N ASP A 12 -26.09 2.30 21.82
CA ASP A 12 -24.67 2.01 21.55
C ASP A 12 -24.19 0.67 22.13
N LYS A 13 -23.43 -0.08 21.33
CA LYS A 13 -22.45 -1.10 21.74
C LYS A 13 -21.25 -1.09 20.77
N PRO A 14 -20.06 -1.48 21.23
CA PRO A 14 -18.79 -0.86 20.87
C PRO A 14 -18.38 -1.20 19.45
N GLN A 15 -17.97 -0.19 18.70
CA GLN A 15 -17.44 -0.32 17.35
C GLN A 15 -16.10 -1.08 17.36
N ASP A 16 -16.09 -2.28 16.78
CA ASP A 16 -14.86 -2.86 16.27
C ASP A 16 -14.39 -2.11 15.02
N LYS A 17 -13.10 -1.87 14.99
CA LYS A 17 -12.38 -0.96 14.09
C LYS A 17 -12.62 -1.33 12.62
N ARG A 18 -13.35 -0.48 11.89
CA ARG A 18 -13.36 -0.36 10.41
C ARG A 18 -13.37 -1.70 9.65
N SER A 19 -14.43 -2.50 9.81
CA SER A 19 -14.66 -3.60 8.86
C SER A 19 -15.09 -3.02 7.50
N VAL A 20 -14.35 -3.35 6.44
CA VAL A 20 -14.74 -2.98 5.08
C VAL A 20 -15.93 -3.85 4.67
N PRO A 21 -17.02 -3.27 4.13
CA PRO A 21 -18.16 -4.06 3.67
C PRO A 21 -17.75 -4.94 2.49
N TRP A 22 -18.03 -6.23 2.60
CA TRP A 22 -17.77 -7.24 1.58
C TRP A 22 -19.10 -7.73 0.98
N SER A 23 -19.08 -8.17 -0.28
CA SER A 23 -20.25 -8.72 -0.98
C SER A 23 -20.04 -10.19 -1.30
N ILE A 24 -21.06 -11.02 -1.05
CA ILE A 24 -21.01 -12.48 -1.25
C ILE A 24 -21.80 -12.85 -2.50
N LYS A 25 -21.13 -13.43 -3.50
CA LYS A 25 -21.74 -13.90 -4.76
C LYS A 25 -22.17 -15.37 -4.62
N GLY A 26 -23.30 -15.73 -5.23
CA GLY A 26 -23.74 -17.13 -5.33
C GLY A 26 -24.73 -17.62 -4.26
N VAL A 27 -25.16 -16.76 -3.34
CA VAL A 27 -26.25 -17.11 -2.40
C VAL A 27 -27.58 -17.24 -3.17
N SER A 28 -28.26 -18.38 -3.07
CA SER A 28 -29.57 -18.61 -3.71
C SER A 28 -30.66 -17.75 -3.06
N SER A 29 -31.77 -17.51 -3.78
CA SER A 29 -32.93 -16.79 -3.22
C SER A 29 -33.47 -17.49 -1.97
N GLU A 30 -33.61 -18.81 -2.04
CA GLU A 30 -34.04 -19.65 -0.92
C GLU A 30 -33.14 -19.50 0.31
N ALA A 31 -31.81 -19.54 0.13
CA ALA A 31 -30.87 -19.37 1.25
C ALA A 31 -30.95 -17.97 1.88
N ARG A 32 -31.21 -16.92 1.07
CA ARG A 32 -31.41 -15.55 1.59
C ARG A 32 -32.69 -15.45 2.41
N GLU A 33 -33.77 -16.10 1.97
CA GLU A 33 -35.05 -16.11 2.69
C GLU A 33 -34.93 -16.88 4.02
N ALA A 34 -34.27 -18.04 4.00
CA ALA A 34 -33.99 -18.81 5.22
C ALA A 34 -33.14 -18.01 6.23
N ALA A 35 -32.11 -17.31 5.75
CA ALA A 35 -31.30 -16.42 6.58
C ALA A 35 -32.14 -15.29 7.20
N ARG A 36 -32.99 -14.64 6.39
CA ARG A 36 -33.88 -13.58 6.86
C ARG A 36 -34.86 -14.09 7.92
N ALA A 37 -35.50 -15.23 7.68
CA ALA A 37 -36.41 -15.85 8.64
C ALA A 37 -35.70 -16.19 9.98
N ALA A 38 -34.47 -16.68 9.92
CA ALA A 38 -33.67 -16.98 11.12
C ALA A 38 -33.29 -15.72 11.90
N VAL A 39 -33.00 -14.62 11.20
CA VAL A 39 -32.73 -13.31 11.81
C VAL A 39 -33.99 -12.74 12.45
N ASP A 40 -35.12 -12.76 11.74
CA ASP A 40 -36.41 -12.25 12.23
C ASP A 40 -36.88 -13.04 13.48
N ALA A 41 -36.68 -14.36 13.49
CA ALA A 41 -37.02 -15.21 14.63
C ALA A 41 -36.09 -15.02 15.85
N SER A 42 -34.83 -14.68 15.62
CA SER A 42 -33.83 -14.52 16.70
C SER A 42 -33.73 -13.10 17.24
N GLY A 43 -34.32 -12.11 16.55
CA GLY A 43 -34.24 -10.70 16.91
C GLY A 43 -32.80 -10.13 16.85
N ARG A 44 -31.89 -10.83 16.16
CA ARG A 44 -30.49 -10.42 15.98
C ARG A 44 -30.33 -9.61 14.69
N THR A 45 -29.15 -9.03 14.46
CA THR A 45 -28.84 -8.45 13.14
C THR A 45 -28.37 -9.53 12.17
N MET A 46 -28.52 -9.29 10.86
CA MET A 46 -28.01 -10.17 9.81
C MET A 46 -26.50 -10.42 9.93
N GLY A 47 -25.74 -9.39 10.34
CA GLY A 47 -24.28 -9.50 10.54
C GLY A 47 -23.90 -10.37 11.72
N GLU A 48 -24.60 -10.26 12.84
CA GLU A 48 -24.38 -11.12 14.03
C GLU A 48 -24.74 -12.57 13.72
N TRP A 49 -25.90 -12.78 13.08
CA TRP A 49 -26.31 -14.12 12.66
C TRP A 49 -25.31 -14.74 11.67
N LEU A 50 -24.83 -13.98 10.68
CA LEU A 50 -23.85 -14.49 9.71
C LEU A 50 -22.50 -14.79 10.39
N SER A 51 -22.06 -13.95 11.32
CA SER A 51 -20.82 -14.16 12.06
C SER A 51 -20.88 -15.45 12.90
N GLU A 52 -22.01 -15.69 13.56
CA GLU A 52 -22.25 -16.92 14.32
C GLU A 52 -22.41 -18.14 13.43
N ALA A 53 -23.13 -18.02 12.30
CA ALA A 53 -23.28 -19.10 11.34
C ALA A 53 -21.94 -19.52 10.73
N ILE A 54 -21.06 -18.57 10.40
CA ILE A 54 -19.69 -18.83 9.93
C ILE A 54 -18.88 -19.55 11.02
N ARG A 55 -18.94 -19.08 12.27
CA ARG A 55 -18.23 -19.71 13.38
C ARG A 55 -18.72 -21.13 13.66
N ALA A 56 -20.04 -21.33 13.73
CA ALA A 56 -20.65 -22.63 13.95
C ALA A 56 -20.35 -23.62 12.80
N ALA A 57 -20.29 -23.13 11.56
CA ALA A 57 -19.88 -23.95 10.41
C ALA A 57 -18.39 -24.33 10.49
N ALA A 58 -17.52 -23.40 10.88
CA ALA A 58 -16.10 -23.65 11.09
C ALA A 58 -15.86 -24.66 12.22
N GLU A 59 -16.61 -24.56 13.32
CA GLU A 59 -16.58 -25.51 14.45
C GLU A 59 -17.11 -26.89 14.04
N LYS A 60 -18.20 -26.97 13.28
CA LYS A 60 -18.76 -28.25 12.81
C LYS A 60 -17.88 -28.95 11.78
N GLN A 61 -17.11 -28.19 11.00
CA GLN A 61 -16.11 -28.74 10.08
C GLN A 61 -14.79 -29.09 10.80
N ALA A 62 -14.66 -28.71 12.08
CA ALA A 62 -13.49 -28.94 12.89
C ALA A 62 -13.70 -30.05 13.95
N ALA A 63 -13.39 -31.28 13.56
CA ALA A 63 -12.78 -32.24 14.48
C ALA A 63 -11.75 -33.07 13.69
N PRO A 64 -10.46 -33.16 14.08
CA PRO A 64 -9.85 -32.72 15.33
C PRO A 64 -9.60 -31.20 15.36
N ALA A 65 -9.37 -30.68 16.57
CA ALA A 65 -9.16 -29.28 16.94
C ALA A 65 -8.74 -28.36 15.77
N LEU A 66 -9.50 -27.29 15.53
CA LEU A 66 -8.89 -26.08 14.97
C LEU A 66 -7.64 -25.83 15.82
N PRO A 67 -6.43 -25.71 15.23
CA PRO A 67 -5.31 -25.25 16.00
C PRO A 67 -5.74 -23.94 16.66
N GLU A 68 -5.44 -23.78 17.96
CA GLU A 68 -5.41 -22.46 18.59
C GLU A 68 -4.88 -21.47 17.55
N ALA A 69 -5.56 -20.31 17.39
CA ALA A 69 -5.21 -19.26 16.44
C ALA A 69 -3.72 -19.32 16.12
N PRO A 70 -3.32 -19.59 14.86
CA PRO A 70 -2.05 -20.23 14.52
C PRO A 70 -0.99 -19.67 15.45
N ALA A 71 -0.49 -20.51 16.36
CA ALA A 71 0.44 -20.12 17.40
C ALA A 71 1.38 -19.10 16.78
N ARG A 72 1.34 -17.87 17.28
CA ARG A 72 2.06 -16.74 16.68
C ARG A 72 3.46 -17.26 16.37
N ILE A 73 3.76 -17.41 15.08
CA ILE A 73 5.03 -17.95 14.65
C ILE A 73 6.01 -16.83 14.93
N GLU A 74 6.51 -16.80 16.16
CA GLU A 74 7.58 -15.91 16.55
C GLU A 74 8.80 -16.38 15.75
N PRO A 75 9.44 -15.50 14.98
CA PRO A 75 10.59 -15.87 14.19
C PRO A 75 11.64 -16.46 15.12
N SER A 76 12.22 -17.59 14.72
CA SER A 76 13.28 -18.23 15.46
C SER A 76 14.48 -17.28 15.59
N PRO A 77 15.31 -17.43 16.64
CA PRO A 77 16.52 -16.62 16.79
C PRO A 77 17.45 -16.68 15.57
N VAL A 78 17.46 -17.81 14.85
CA VAL A 78 18.24 -17.99 13.62
C VAL A 78 17.68 -17.13 12.49
N GLU A 79 16.36 -17.16 12.26
CA GLU A 79 15.71 -16.33 11.24
C GLU A 79 15.91 -14.85 11.53
N LEU A 80 15.82 -14.42 12.80
CA LEU A 80 16.09 -13.03 13.19
C LEU A 80 17.54 -12.62 12.87
N ALA A 81 18.51 -13.49 13.14
CA ALA A 81 19.92 -13.23 12.81
C ALA A 81 20.15 -13.18 11.30
N GLU A 82 19.48 -14.03 10.52
CA GLU A 82 19.54 -14.01 9.06
C GLU A 82 18.96 -12.71 8.48
N TRP A 83 17.83 -12.25 9.01
CA TRP A 83 17.24 -10.96 8.64
C TRP A 83 18.14 -9.79 8.98
N GLN A 84 18.78 -9.80 10.15
CA GLN A 84 19.74 -8.78 10.55
C GLN A 84 20.97 -8.76 9.62
N ALA A 85 21.54 -9.93 9.31
CA ALA A 85 22.66 -10.03 8.38
C ALA A 85 22.28 -9.54 6.97
N LEU A 86 21.05 -9.80 6.53
CA LEU A 86 20.55 -9.28 5.25
C LEU A 86 20.47 -7.75 5.26
N VAL A 87 19.93 -7.16 6.33
CA VAL A 87 19.85 -5.70 6.50
C VAL A 87 21.25 -5.07 6.47
N GLU A 88 22.19 -5.61 7.26
CA GLU A 88 23.58 -5.13 7.27
C GLU A 88 24.23 -5.20 5.88
N ARG A 89 23.98 -6.29 5.14
CA ARG A 89 24.49 -6.45 3.78
C ARG A 89 23.87 -5.44 2.82
N ILE A 90 22.58 -5.16 2.93
CA ILE A 90 21.89 -4.15 2.12
C ILE A 90 22.48 -2.77 2.41
N GLU A 91 22.58 -2.38 3.67
CA GLU A 91 23.14 -1.07 4.04
C GLU A 91 24.60 -0.93 3.58
N ALA A 92 25.41 -1.99 3.68
CA ALA A 92 26.78 -1.98 3.18
C ALA A 92 26.83 -1.79 1.66
N ALA A 93 25.92 -2.44 0.91
CA ALA A 93 25.80 -2.27 -0.53
C ALA A 93 25.33 -0.85 -0.89
N GLU A 94 24.37 -0.29 -0.16
CA GLU A 94 23.89 1.08 -0.35
C GLU A 94 24.99 2.11 -0.10
N ARG A 95 25.76 1.97 0.99
CA ARG A 95 26.92 2.83 1.25
C ARG A 95 27.94 2.76 0.12
N ARG A 96 28.25 1.56 -0.38
CA ARG A 96 29.16 1.38 -1.51
C ARG A 96 28.63 2.06 -2.78
N ASN A 97 27.35 1.91 -3.07
CA ASN A 97 26.72 2.51 -4.23
C ASN A 97 26.73 4.04 -4.14
N ALA A 98 26.38 4.61 -2.99
CA ALA A 98 26.45 6.05 -2.76
C ALA A 98 27.86 6.61 -3.02
N LEU A 99 28.91 5.91 -2.58
CA LEU A 99 30.29 6.29 -2.85
C LEU A 99 30.68 6.20 -4.33
N MET A 100 30.09 5.29 -5.09
CA MET A 100 30.34 5.17 -6.55
C MET A 100 29.60 6.24 -7.34
N VAL A 101 28.40 6.62 -6.90
CA VAL A 101 27.55 7.58 -7.60
C VAL A 101 27.93 9.02 -7.27
N ALA A 102 28.40 9.31 -6.06
CA ALA A 102 28.74 10.69 -5.66
C ALA A 102 29.75 11.39 -6.59
N PRO A 103 30.87 10.75 -7.02
CA PRO A 103 31.80 11.38 -7.95
C PRO A 103 31.22 11.61 -9.35
N LEU A 104 30.21 10.84 -9.76
CA LEU A 104 29.58 11.02 -11.07
C LEU A 104 28.89 12.38 -11.18
N HIS A 105 28.32 12.88 -10.08
CA HIS A 105 27.72 14.21 -10.05
C HIS A 105 28.76 15.31 -10.34
N GLU A 106 29.93 15.22 -9.72
CA GLU A 106 31.02 16.18 -9.94
C GLU A 106 31.55 16.14 -11.38
N ILE A 107 31.70 14.94 -11.94
CA ILE A 107 32.13 14.74 -13.32
C ILE A 107 31.08 15.33 -14.28
N LEU A 108 29.79 15.03 -14.08
CA LEU A 108 28.70 15.55 -14.91
C LEU A 108 28.63 17.08 -14.84
N THR A 109 28.76 17.65 -13.65
CA THR A 109 28.77 19.11 -13.45
C THR A 109 29.97 19.75 -14.16
N THR A 110 31.13 19.10 -14.13
CA THR A 110 32.33 19.56 -14.84
C THR A 110 32.14 19.49 -16.37
N ILE A 111 31.56 18.42 -16.88
CA ILE A 111 31.25 18.26 -18.31
C ILE A 111 30.23 19.33 -18.74
N ALA A 112 29.17 19.55 -17.97
CA ALA A 112 28.16 20.56 -18.26
C ALA A 112 28.77 21.97 -18.37
N ARG A 113 29.60 22.38 -17.40
CA ARG A 113 30.32 23.66 -17.44
C ARG A 113 31.24 23.79 -18.66
N ARG A 114 31.90 22.69 -19.07
CA ARG A 114 32.79 22.71 -20.23
C ARG A 114 32.00 22.82 -21.54
N LEU A 115 30.84 22.19 -21.63
CA LEU A 115 29.94 22.31 -22.78
C LEU A 115 29.43 23.75 -22.92
N GLU A 116 28.96 24.36 -21.84
CA GLU A 116 28.48 25.76 -21.83
C GLU A 116 29.58 26.75 -22.24
N SER A 117 30.82 26.52 -21.78
CA SER A 117 31.98 27.31 -22.21
C SER A 117 32.31 27.14 -23.70
N LEU A 118 32.14 25.93 -24.25
CA LEU A 118 32.35 25.66 -25.67
C LEU A 118 31.26 26.30 -26.54
N GLU A 119 29.99 26.20 -26.13
CA GLU A 119 28.85 26.88 -26.77
C GLU A 119 29.07 28.39 -26.79
N SER A 120 29.40 28.99 -25.64
CA SER A 120 29.71 30.43 -25.54
C SER A 120 30.87 30.88 -26.43
N ARG A 121 31.86 30.02 -26.68
CA ARG A 121 32.99 30.32 -27.58
C ARG A 121 32.59 30.24 -29.05
N ILE A 122 31.69 29.34 -29.40
CA ILE A 122 31.15 29.21 -30.76
C ILE A 122 30.33 30.45 -31.08
N ASP A 123 29.43 30.86 -30.18
CA ASP A 123 28.59 32.05 -30.37
C ASP A 123 29.43 33.34 -30.54
N LYS A 124 30.44 33.53 -29.68
CA LYS A 124 31.37 34.68 -29.79
C LYS A 124 32.19 34.69 -31.09
N ARG A 125 32.54 33.51 -31.62
CA ARG A 125 33.24 33.41 -32.91
C ARG A 125 32.30 33.78 -34.06
N THR A 126 31.01 33.43 -33.97
CA THR A 126 30.03 33.80 -34.98
C THR A 126 29.62 35.27 -34.93
N GLU A 127 29.74 35.92 -33.76
CA GLU A 127 29.44 37.35 -33.58
C GLU A 127 30.60 38.31 -33.87
N SER A 128 31.84 37.81 -34.04
CA SER A 128 32.97 38.66 -34.43
C SER A 128 32.74 39.19 -35.85
N PRO A 129 32.60 40.52 -36.05
CA PRO A 129 32.38 41.09 -37.36
C PRO A 129 33.61 40.83 -38.24
N VAL A 130 33.38 40.35 -39.45
CA VAL A 130 34.35 40.44 -40.53
C VAL A 130 34.63 41.94 -40.72
N GLU A 131 35.73 42.44 -40.18
CA GLU A 131 36.27 43.73 -40.59
C GLU A 131 36.63 43.60 -42.08
N THR A 132 35.72 44.04 -42.95
CA THR A 132 36.01 44.31 -44.35
C THR A 132 37.06 45.41 -44.39
N PRO A 133 38.24 45.20 -44.99
CA PRO A 133 39.18 46.28 -45.22
C PRO A 133 38.58 47.17 -46.32
N GLU A 134 37.97 48.30 -45.93
CA GLU A 134 37.57 49.35 -46.85
C GLU A 134 38.82 49.99 -47.45
N ASP A 135 39.07 49.61 -48.70
CA ASP A 135 39.49 50.43 -49.84
C ASP A 135 40.00 51.85 -49.50
N GLN A 136 41.30 51.99 -49.26
CA GLN A 136 41.99 53.28 -49.34
C GLN A 136 42.43 53.51 -50.79
N ARG A 137 41.58 54.22 -51.54
CA ARG A 137 41.92 54.88 -52.82
C ARG A 137 42.56 56.24 -52.58
#